data_AF-A0A2P4Q8S7-F1
#
_entry.id   AF-A0A2P4Q8S7-F1
#
_cell.length_a   1.000
_cell.length_b   1.000
_cell.length_c   1.000
_cell.angle_alpha   90.00
_cell.angle_beta   90.00
_cell.angle_gamma   90.00
#
_symmetry.space_group_name_H-M   'P 1'
#
loop_
_entity.id
_entity.type
_entity.pdbx_description
1 polymer ?
#
loop_
_entity_poly.entity_id
_entity_poly.type
_entity_poly.pdbx_seq_one_letter_code
_entity_poly.pdbx_strand_id
1 'polypeptide(L)'
;KFGFPNLYFFVNDLFLKVIPKKQKTPTIIFMNPYIKFVNYPKDYNWFLELIWPQPSPFAETINRDIYRTWNGEVLINFKWNNYGKYYYAIILIVFLALLGCFNVAATIADMDENIRNQLLNATIILGFIHLSFEVRQIIYNPIKWIRDFWNIFGKYNN
;
A
#
# COMPACT_ATOMS: atom_id res chain seq x y z
N LYS A 1 2.16 35.68 22.34
CA LYS A 1 2.79 34.39 21.93
C LYS A 1 1.72 33.55 21.26
N PHE A 2 1.57 33.65 19.93
CA PHE A 2 0.65 32.81 19.17
C PHE A 2 1.29 31.44 18.99
N GLY A 3 0.83 30.43 19.72
CA GLY A 3 1.30 29.05 19.55
C GLY A 3 0.83 28.49 18.21
N PHE A 4 1.65 27.62 17.60
CA PHE A 4 1.35 26.85 16.39
C PHE A 4 -0.09 26.29 16.28
N PRO A 5 -0.75 25.82 17.38
CA PRO A 5 -2.13 25.33 17.30
C PRO A 5 -3.15 26.39 16.83
N ASN A 6 -2.98 27.65 17.25
CA ASN A 6 -3.94 28.72 16.92
C ASN A 6 -3.87 29.14 15.46
N LEU A 7 -2.69 29.02 14.84
CA LEU A 7 -2.52 29.29 13.41
C LEU A 7 -3.19 28.20 12.57
N TYR A 8 -3.08 26.93 12.97
CA TYR A 8 -3.74 25.82 12.30
C TYR A 8 -5.28 25.96 12.32
N PHE A 9 -5.85 26.24 13.50
CA PHE A 9 -7.30 26.44 13.60
C PHE A 9 -7.78 27.64 12.78
N PHE A 10 -7.02 28.73 12.75
CA PHE A 10 -7.35 29.92 11.96
C PHE A 10 -7.31 29.67 10.45
N VAL A 11 -6.27 29.00 9.96
CA VAL A 11 -6.14 28.64 8.54
C VAL A 11 -7.26 27.68 8.12
N ASN A 12 -7.62 26.72 8.97
CA ASN A 12 -8.69 25.77 8.69
C ASN A 12 -10.08 26.47 8.64
N ASP A 13 -10.35 27.39 9.56
CA ASP A 13 -11.59 28.17 9.55
C ASP A 13 -11.71 29.06 8.30
N LEU A 14 -10.61 29.72 7.93
CA LEU A 14 -10.53 30.51 6.69
C LEU A 14 -10.81 29.63 5.46
N PHE A 15 -10.19 28.45 5.41
CA PHE A 15 -10.33 27.51 4.29
C PHE A 15 -11.76 26.98 4.14
N LEU A 16 -12.41 26.61 5.25
CA LEU A 16 -13.81 26.16 5.27
C LEU A 16 -14.78 27.25 4.81
N LYS A 17 -14.43 28.53 5.02
CA LYS A 17 -15.24 29.68 4.59
C LYS A 17 -15.15 29.96 3.09
N VAL A 18 -14.03 29.62 2.45
CA VAL A 18 -13.81 29.80 1.01
C VAL A 18 -14.46 28.68 0.18
N ILE A 19 -14.65 27.48 0.74
CA ILE A 19 -15.29 26.38 0.03
C ILE A 19 -16.78 26.72 -0.18
N PRO A 20 -17.25 26.85 -1.44
CA PRO A 20 -18.66 27.12 -1.71
C PRO A 20 -19.50 25.99 -1.12
N LYS A 21 -20.49 26.35 -0.30
CA LYS A 21 -21.47 25.39 0.23
C LYS A 21 -22.19 24.73 -0.95
N LYS A 22 -21.79 23.51 -1.30
CA LYS A 22 -22.46 22.69 -2.32
C LYS A 22 -23.93 22.58 -1.94
N GLN A 23 -24.82 23.08 -2.79
CA GLN A 23 -26.25 22.83 -2.66
C GLN A 23 -26.47 21.31 -2.70
N LYS A 24 -27.23 20.79 -1.74
CA LYS A 24 -27.53 19.36 -1.68
C LYS A 24 -28.61 19.05 -2.71
N THR A 25 -28.20 18.68 -3.92
CA THR A 25 -29.10 18.09 -4.91
C THR A 25 -29.38 16.64 -4.52
N PRO A 26 -30.65 16.18 -4.56
CA PRO A 26 -30.94 14.78 -4.34
C PRO A 26 -30.23 13.96 -5.42
N THR A 27 -29.35 13.07 -4.98
CA THR A 27 -28.56 12.20 -5.86
C THR A 27 -28.90 10.76 -5.52
N ILE A 28 -29.38 10.00 -6.51
CA ILE A 28 -29.57 8.56 -6.35
C ILE A 28 -28.20 7.91 -6.53
N ILE A 29 -27.64 7.41 -5.43
CA ILE A 29 -26.36 6.71 -5.42
C ILE A 29 -26.68 5.22 -5.35
N PHE A 30 -26.37 4.49 -6.42
CA PHE A 30 -26.33 3.03 -6.37
C PHE A 30 -25.17 2.61 -5.48
N MET A 31 -25.48 2.13 -4.28
CA MET A 31 -24.49 1.65 -3.33
C MET A 31 -24.38 0.13 -3.41
N ASN A 32 -23.16 -0.35 -3.50
CA ASN A 32 -22.86 -1.78 -3.39
C ASN A 32 -23.14 -2.23 -1.94
N PRO A 33 -23.85 -3.36 -1.69
CA PRO A 33 -24.21 -3.84 -0.34
C PRO A 33 -23.03 -4.13 0.61
N TYR A 34 -21.79 -4.05 0.13
CA TYR A 34 -20.57 -4.07 0.94
C TYR A 34 -20.42 -2.75 1.76
N ILE A 35 -21.31 -2.53 2.72
CA ILE A 35 -21.30 -1.39 3.67
C ILE A 35 -20.11 -1.55 4.64
N LYS A 36 -19.41 -0.44 4.96
CA LYS A 36 -18.16 -0.33 5.77
C LYS A 36 -16.85 -0.74 5.08
N PHE A 37 -16.87 -1.23 3.84
CA PHE A 37 -15.65 -1.60 3.12
C PHE A 37 -14.83 -0.40 2.58
N VAL A 38 -15.35 0.82 2.77
CA VAL A 38 -14.73 2.11 2.41
C VAL A 38 -14.44 3.01 3.61
N ASN A 39 -14.83 2.61 4.83
CA ASN A 39 -14.62 3.43 6.02
C ASN A 39 -13.31 3.04 6.70
N TYR A 40 -12.39 3.99 6.81
CA TYR A 40 -11.25 3.90 7.71
C TYR A 40 -11.70 3.90 9.17
N PRO A 41 -10.86 3.39 10.09
CA PRO A 41 -11.10 3.50 11.53
C PRO A 41 -11.33 4.96 11.93
N LYS A 42 -12.22 5.20 12.89
CA LYS A 42 -12.52 6.55 13.38
C LYS A 42 -11.25 7.23 13.94
N ASP A 43 -10.42 6.45 14.61
CA ASP A 43 -9.16 6.89 15.21
C ASP A 43 -7.99 6.44 14.31
N TYR A 44 -7.85 7.10 13.17
CA TYR A 44 -6.80 6.83 12.20
C TYR A 44 -5.50 7.55 12.57
N ASN A 45 -4.38 6.82 12.61
CA ASN A 45 -3.05 7.38 12.79
C ASN A 45 -2.10 6.84 11.70
N TRP A 46 -1.68 7.73 10.81
CA TRP A 46 -0.83 7.39 9.65
C TRP A 46 0.51 6.76 10.05
N PHE A 47 1.11 7.17 11.17
CA PHE A 47 2.41 6.64 11.61
C PHE A 47 2.26 5.23 12.16
N LEU A 48 1.20 5.00 12.94
CA LEU A 48 0.87 3.66 13.41
C LEU A 48 0.47 2.75 12.25
N GLU A 49 -0.19 3.25 11.21
CA GLU A 49 -0.53 2.44 10.04
C GLU A 49 0.71 1.98 9.24
N LEU A 50 1.79 2.77 9.26
CA LEU A 50 3.04 2.40 8.62
C LEU A 50 3.69 1.19 9.32
N ILE A 51 3.69 1.16 10.66
CA ILE A 51 4.36 0.12 11.47
C ILE A 51 3.44 -1.06 11.79
N TRP A 52 2.17 -0.78 12.09
CA TRP A 52 1.15 -1.74 12.54
C TRP A 52 -0.20 -1.44 11.86
N PRO A 53 -0.38 -1.88 10.60
CA PRO A 53 -1.63 -1.64 9.90
C PRO A 53 -2.79 -2.35 10.60
N GLN A 54 -3.85 -1.61 10.91
CA GLN A 54 -5.08 -2.23 11.41
C GLN A 54 -5.69 -3.09 10.30
N PRO A 55 -6.21 -4.29 10.64
CA PRO A 55 -6.88 -5.11 9.64
C PRO A 55 -8.11 -4.36 9.12
N SER A 56 -8.18 -4.23 7.80
CA SER A 56 -9.39 -3.68 7.19
C SER A 56 -10.52 -4.72 7.34
N PRO A 57 -11.75 -4.30 7.66
CA PRO A 57 -12.91 -5.19 7.63
C PRO A 57 -13.03 -5.91 6.27
N PHE A 58 -12.59 -5.28 5.18
CA PHE A 58 -12.49 -5.90 3.85
C PHE A 58 -11.62 -7.16 3.85
N ALA A 59 -10.41 -7.11 4.42
CA ALA A 59 -9.49 -8.23 4.42
C ALA A 59 -9.97 -9.38 5.33
N GLU A 60 -10.68 -9.05 6.42
CA GLU A 60 -11.18 -10.05 7.38
C GLU A 60 -12.46 -10.74 6.91
N THR A 61 -13.40 -10.00 6.31
CA THR A 61 -14.73 -10.53 5.98
C THR A 61 -14.84 -11.08 4.57
N ILE A 62 -13.78 -11.02 3.75
CA ILE A 62 -13.83 -11.54 2.39
C ILE A 62 -13.87 -13.07 2.40
N ASN A 63 -15.02 -13.57 1.97
CA ASN A 63 -15.20 -14.95 1.57
C ASN A 63 -14.85 -15.10 0.07
N ARG A 64 -14.30 -16.26 -0.33
CA ARG A 64 -14.03 -16.64 -1.72
C ARG A 64 -15.26 -16.49 -2.63
N ASP A 65 -16.46 -16.56 -2.08
CA ASP A 65 -17.70 -16.34 -2.83
C ASP A 65 -17.79 -14.94 -3.46
N ILE A 66 -17.01 -13.96 -2.97
CA ILE A 66 -16.95 -12.62 -3.59
C ILE A 66 -16.50 -12.70 -5.06
N TYR A 67 -15.59 -13.63 -5.39
CA TYR A 67 -15.07 -13.81 -6.75
C TYR A 67 -16.09 -14.44 -7.69
N ARG A 68 -17.19 -15.00 -7.18
CA ARG A 68 -18.25 -15.63 -7.96
C ARG A 68 -19.41 -14.69 -8.27
N THR A 69 -19.45 -13.51 -7.63
CA THR A 69 -20.57 -12.57 -7.76
C THR A 69 -20.19 -11.39 -8.65
N TRP A 70 -21.14 -10.95 -9.49
CA TRP A 70 -20.99 -9.72 -10.30
C TRP A 70 -20.65 -8.49 -9.45
N ASN A 71 -21.26 -8.37 -8.27
CA ASN A 71 -20.98 -7.27 -7.34
C ASN A 71 -19.54 -7.28 -6.80
N GLY A 72 -18.98 -8.47 -6.60
CA GLY A 72 -17.59 -8.64 -6.16
C GLY A 72 -16.59 -8.37 -7.29
N GLU A 73 -16.89 -8.83 -8.51
CA GLU A 73 -16.09 -8.54 -9.70
C GLU A 73 -15.97 -7.03 -9.95
N VAL A 74 -17.11 -6.31 -9.95
CA VAL A 74 -17.14 -4.86 -10.12
C VAL A 74 -16.33 -4.15 -9.02
N LEU A 75 -16.43 -4.62 -7.77
CA LEU A 75 -15.68 -4.04 -6.65
C LEU A 75 -14.16 -4.25 -6.77
N ILE A 76 -13.75 -5.46 -7.16
CA ILE A 76 -12.34 -5.79 -7.38
C ILE A 76 -11.78 -5.01 -8.56
N ASN A 77 -12.50 -4.95 -9.68
CA ASN A 77 -12.10 -4.18 -10.86
C ASN A 77 -11.97 -2.69 -10.54
N PHE A 78 -12.89 -2.14 -9.75
CA PHE A 78 -12.79 -0.76 -9.28
C PHE A 78 -11.52 -0.53 -8.45
N LYS A 79 -11.27 -1.37 -7.43
CA LYS A 79 -10.08 -1.24 -6.57
C LYS A 79 -8.77 -1.43 -7.35
N TRP A 80 -8.71 -2.42 -8.23
CA TRP A 80 -7.55 -2.69 -9.07
C TRP A 80 -7.28 -1.54 -10.04
N ASN A 81 -8.31 -1.09 -10.75
CA ASN A 81 -8.16 -0.05 -11.76
C ASN A 81 -7.87 1.34 -11.16
N ASN A 82 -8.37 1.62 -9.96
CA ASN A 82 -8.19 2.92 -9.33
C ASN A 82 -6.90 3.00 -8.49
N TYR A 83 -6.54 1.91 -7.79
CA TYR A 83 -5.42 1.91 -6.86
C TYR A 83 -4.42 0.79 -7.15
N GLY A 84 -4.91 -0.45 -7.24
CA GLY A 84 -4.07 -1.66 -7.23
C GLY A 84 -3.00 -1.68 -8.31
N LYS A 85 -3.36 -1.34 -9.57
CA LYS A 85 -2.43 -1.39 -10.71
C LYS A 85 -1.25 -0.43 -10.55
N TYR A 86 -1.47 0.74 -9.92
CA TYR A 86 -0.42 1.74 -9.73
C TYR A 86 0.55 1.31 -8.63
N TYR A 87 0.02 0.87 -7.49
CA TYR A 87 0.86 0.34 -6.40
C TYR A 87 1.67 -0.87 -6.88
N TYR A 88 1.04 -1.81 -7.58
CA TYR A 88 1.71 -2.97 -8.15
C TYR A 88 2.83 -2.58 -9.12
N ALA A 89 2.56 -1.67 -10.06
CA ALA A 89 3.55 -1.22 -11.02
C ALA A 89 4.76 -0.52 -10.35
N ILE A 90 4.51 0.33 -9.36
CA ILE A 90 5.58 1.02 -8.62
C ILE A 90 6.47 0.00 -7.88
N ILE A 91 5.86 -0.94 -7.16
CA ILE A 91 6.60 -1.99 -6.44
C ILE A 91 7.43 -2.82 -7.43
N LEU A 92 6.85 -3.18 -8.58
CA LEU A 92 7.55 -3.93 -9.63
C LEU A 92 8.74 -3.16 -10.20
N ILE A 93 8.59 -1.86 -10.48
CA ILE A 93 9.68 -1.02 -11.00
C ILE A 93 10.81 -0.91 -9.97
N VAL A 94 10.49 -0.70 -8.69
CA VAL A 94 11.50 -0.64 -7.61
C VAL A 94 12.25 -1.96 -7.49
N PHE A 95 11.55 -3.09 -7.57
CA PHE A 95 12.16 -4.42 -7.55
C PHE A 95 13.09 -4.65 -8.75
N LEU A 96 12.64 -4.29 -9.95
CA LEU A 96 13.45 -4.40 -11.17
C LEU A 96 14.69 -3.49 -11.13
N ALA A 97 14.56 -2.27 -10.57
CA ALA A 97 15.69 -1.37 -10.38
C ALA A 97 16.71 -1.96 -9.40
N LEU A 98 16.26 -2.51 -8.27
CA LEU A 98 17.12 -3.20 -7.32
C LEU A 98 17.87 -4.37 -7.97
N LEU A 99 17.15 -5.23 -8.70
CA LEU A 99 17.73 -6.38 -9.37
C LEU A 99 18.72 -5.97 -10.46
N GLY A 100 18.37 -4.97 -11.26
CA GLY A 100 19.23 -4.42 -12.32
C GLY A 100 20.52 -3.83 -11.77
N CYS A 101 20.43 -2.94 -10.78
CA CYS A 101 21.60 -2.33 -10.16
C CYS A 101 22.53 -3.36 -9.51
N PHE A 102 21.96 -4.37 -8.83
CA PHE A 102 22.74 -5.44 -8.22
C PHE A 102 23.44 -6.30 -9.27
N ASN A 103 22.74 -6.75 -10.31
CA ASN A 103 23.33 -7.57 -11.38
C ASN A 103 24.43 -6.83 -12.14
N VAL A 104 24.22 -5.54 -12.44
CA VAL A 104 25.24 -4.69 -13.10
C VAL A 104 26.49 -4.57 -12.23
N ALA A 105 26.32 -4.30 -10.94
CA ALA A 105 27.44 -4.18 -10.00
C ALA A 105 28.18 -5.51 -9.77
N ALA A 106 27.47 -6.64 -9.83
CA ALA A 106 28.03 -7.98 -9.58
C ALA A 106 28.67 -8.62 -10.82
N THR A 107 28.13 -8.37 -12.02
CA THR A 107 28.57 -9.06 -13.26
C THR A 107 29.70 -8.32 -13.96
N ILE A 108 29.72 -6.99 -13.90
CA ILE A 108 30.73 -6.17 -14.58
C ILE A 108 31.91 -5.97 -13.62
N ALA A 109 32.95 -6.80 -13.78
CA ALA A 109 34.16 -6.75 -12.96
C ALA A 109 35.04 -5.50 -13.25
N ASP A 110 35.06 -5.05 -14.52
CA ASP A 110 35.90 -3.94 -15.02
C ASP A 110 35.23 -2.56 -14.90
N MET A 111 34.22 -2.42 -14.04
CA MET A 111 33.57 -1.12 -13.79
C MET A 111 34.42 -0.23 -12.88
N ASP A 112 34.36 1.08 -13.11
CA ASP A 112 34.94 2.08 -12.21
C ASP A 112 34.47 1.86 -10.75
N GLU A 113 35.44 1.82 -9.83
CA GLU A 113 35.18 1.43 -8.44
C GLU A 113 34.24 2.41 -7.73
N ASN A 114 34.32 3.71 -8.07
CA ASN A 114 33.45 4.73 -7.48
C ASN A 114 31.99 4.54 -7.95
N ILE A 115 31.79 4.29 -9.25
CA ILE A 115 30.46 3.99 -9.80
C ILE A 115 29.88 2.71 -9.20
N ARG A 116 30.69 1.65 -9.08
CA ARG A 116 30.29 0.38 -8.46
C ARG A 116 29.86 0.57 -7.00
N ASN A 117 30.63 1.33 -6.22
CA ASN A 117 30.30 1.62 -4.83
C ASN A 117 29.01 2.45 -4.69
N GLN A 118 28.75 3.38 -5.60
CA GLN A 118 27.48 4.12 -5.63
C GLN A 118 26.29 3.19 -5.95
N LEU A 119 26.43 2.30 -6.93
CA LEU A 119 25.42 1.28 -7.25
C LEU A 119 25.13 0.36 -6.06
N LEU A 120 26.16 -0.11 -5.37
CA LEU A 120 26.01 -0.96 -4.18
C LEU A 120 25.35 -0.21 -3.01
N ASN A 121 25.70 1.05 -2.79
CA ASN A 121 25.01 1.87 -1.79
C ASN A 121 23.52 2.06 -2.14
N ALA A 122 23.21 2.29 -3.43
CA ALA A 122 21.83 2.40 -3.89
C ALA A 122 21.05 1.09 -3.72
N THR A 123 21.65 -0.07 -4.03
CA THR A 123 20.98 -1.38 -3.84
C THR A 123 20.75 -1.68 -2.37
N ILE A 124 21.66 -1.32 -1.47
CA ILE A 124 21.47 -1.43 -0.02
C ILE A 124 20.26 -0.60 0.42
N ILE A 125 20.16 0.67 0.01
CA ILE A 125 19.04 1.56 0.37
C ILE A 125 17.72 1.02 -0.19
N LEU A 126 17.68 0.66 -1.47
CA LEU A 126 16.49 0.09 -2.11
C LEU A 126 16.09 -1.24 -1.44
N GLY A 127 17.08 -2.04 -1.03
CA GLY A 127 16.89 -3.29 -0.31
C GLY A 127 16.23 -3.08 1.05
N PHE A 128 16.66 -2.07 1.81
CA PHE A 128 16.00 -1.71 3.08
C PHE A 128 14.54 -1.28 2.89
N ILE A 129 14.25 -0.51 1.84
CA ILE A 129 12.88 -0.12 1.50
C ILE A 129 12.04 -1.37 1.19
N HIS A 130 12.55 -2.27 0.36
CA HIS A 130 11.84 -3.49 0.01
C HIS A 130 11.63 -4.41 1.23
N LEU A 131 12.66 -4.59 2.06
CA LEU A 131 12.61 -5.36 3.30
C LEU A 131 11.55 -4.80 4.27
N SER A 132 11.41 -3.47 4.33
CA SER A 132 10.40 -2.83 5.17
C SER A 132 8.98 -3.28 4.80
N PHE A 133 8.69 -3.53 3.52
CA PHE A 133 7.40 -4.08 3.10
C PHE A 133 7.21 -5.54 3.54
N GLU A 134 8.25 -6.38 3.45
CA GLU A 134 8.20 -7.78 3.91
C GLU A 134 8.02 -7.88 5.43
N VAL A 135 8.73 -7.06 6.20
CA VAL A 135 8.59 -7.00 7.67
C VAL A 135 7.16 -6.67 8.07
N ARG A 136 6.47 -5.78 7.33
CA ARG A 136 5.04 -5.50 7.58
C ARG A 136 4.15 -6.71 7.34
N GLN A 137 4.43 -7.53 6.33
CA GLN A 137 3.67 -8.76 6.08
C GLN A 137 3.88 -9.77 7.21
N ILE A 138 5.12 -9.90 7.71
CA ILE A 138 5.46 -10.74 8.86
C ILE A 138 4.71 -10.28 10.11
N ILE A 139 4.70 -8.97 10.39
CA ILE A 139 4.00 -8.38 11.53
C ILE A 139 2.49 -8.65 11.44
N TYR A 140 1.91 -8.49 10.25
CA TYR A 140 0.47 -8.64 10.06
C TYR A 140 -0.01 -10.08 10.28
N ASN A 141 0.70 -11.08 9.75
CA ASN A 141 0.37 -12.48 10.00
C ASN A 141 1.60 -13.39 9.83
N PRO A 142 2.38 -13.63 10.90
CA PRO A 142 3.65 -14.35 10.79
C PRO A 142 3.45 -15.82 10.42
N ILE A 143 2.40 -16.46 10.94
CA ILE A 143 2.07 -17.87 10.64
C ILE A 143 1.70 -18.02 9.16
N LYS A 144 0.87 -17.11 8.64
CA LYS A 144 0.49 -17.11 7.24
C LYS A 144 1.70 -16.81 6.34
N TRP A 145 2.53 -15.84 6.69
CA TRP A 145 3.74 -15.51 5.92
C TRP A 145 4.70 -16.70 5.82
N ILE A 146 4.99 -17.41 6.93
CA ILE A 146 5.83 -18.62 6.92
C ILE A 146 5.19 -19.73 6.08
N ARG A 147 3.88 -19.95 6.20
CA ARG A 147 3.16 -20.99 5.44
C ARG A 147 3.04 -20.66 3.95
N ASP A 148 2.90 -19.40 3.59
CA ASP A 148 2.83 -18.95 2.19
C ASP A 148 4.22 -19.05 1.52
N PHE A 149 5.31 -18.72 2.23
CA PHE A 149 6.68 -19.03 1.78
C PHE A 149 6.88 -20.54 1.58
N TRP A 150 6.42 -21.35 2.54
CA TRP A 150 6.46 -22.81 2.41
C TRP A 150 5.51 -23.36 1.34
N ASN A 151 4.43 -22.67 0.96
CA ASN A 151 3.56 -23.08 -0.15
C ASN A 151 4.28 -23.00 -1.51
N ILE A 152 5.28 -22.12 -1.66
CA ILE A 152 6.10 -22.04 -2.87
C ILE A 152 7.05 -23.24 -2.95
N PHE A 153 7.59 -23.69 -1.82
CA PHE A 153 8.46 -24.88 -1.74
C PHE A 153 7.68 -26.21 -1.59
N GLY A 154 6.42 -26.15 -1.19
CA GLY A 154 5.59 -27.27 -0.79
C GLY A 154 4.27 -27.29 -1.54
N LYS A 155 4.33 -27.47 -2.86
CA LYS A 155 3.17 -27.95 -3.61
C LYS A 155 3.54 -28.81 -4.83
N TYR A 156 4.18 -29.94 -4.54
CA TYR A 156 4.01 -31.19 -5.31
C TYR A 156 3.47 -32.24 -4.33
N ASN A 157 2.15 -32.35 -4.23
CA ASN A 157 1.37 -33.53 -3.85
C ASN A 157 -0.04 -33.10 -3.40
N ASN A 158 -0.93 -32.98 -4.37
CA ASN A 158 -2.11 -33.84 -4.56
C ASN A 158 -2.87 -33.34 -5.78
#